data_AF-A0A6A5AWR7-F1
#
_entry.id   AF-A0A6A5AWR7-F1
#
_cell.length_a   1.000
_cell.length_b   1.000
_cell.length_c   1.000
_cell.angle_alpha   90.00
_cell.angle_beta   90.00
_cell.angle_gamma   90.00
#
_symmetry.space_group_name_H-M   'P 1'
#
loop_
_entity.id
_entity.type
_entity.pdbx_description
1 polymer ?
#
loop_
_entity_poly.entity_id
_entity_poly.type
_entity_poly.pdbx_seq_one_letter_code
_entity_poly.pdbx_strand_id
1 'polypeptide(L)'
;MAFKGTAKRTQQQLEVEIENMGGHLNAYTSREQTVYYAKVFKKDVPQALDILSDILQNSKLDEAAIERERDVILREMEEVNKQQEEVIFDRLHETAFLGNGLGRTILGSEANVRSLSK
;
A
#
# COMPACT_ATOMS: atom_id res chain seq x y z
N MET A 1 4.86 -0.11 -2.07
CA MET A 1 6.00 0.86 -2.06
C MET A 1 6.48 1.33 -0.69
N ALA A 2 5.63 1.86 0.19
CA ALA A 2 6.06 2.43 1.48
C ALA A 2 6.91 1.46 2.36
N PHE A 3 6.66 0.15 2.26
CA PHE A 3 7.41 -0.87 2.98
C PHE A 3 8.69 -1.36 2.26
N LYS A 4 9.04 -0.80 1.10
CA LYS A 4 10.20 -1.27 0.29
C LYS A 4 11.53 -0.61 0.67
N GLY A 5 11.57 0.05 1.83
CA GLY A 5 12.76 0.67 2.40
C GLY A 5 12.71 2.19 2.42
N THR A 6 13.40 2.75 3.41
CA THR A 6 13.59 4.17 3.65
C THR A 6 15.05 4.56 3.41
N ALA A 7 15.38 5.84 3.59
CA ALA A 7 16.77 6.30 3.59
C ALA A 7 17.60 5.68 4.73
N LYS A 8 16.96 5.31 5.85
CA LYS A 8 17.64 4.77 7.05
C LYS A 8 17.64 3.25 7.10
N ARG A 9 16.60 2.60 6.56
CA ARG A 9 16.36 1.16 6.72
C ARG A 9 16.03 0.50 5.39
N THR A 10 16.65 -0.62 5.10
CA THR A 10 16.23 -1.48 3.98
C THR A 10 14.89 -2.15 4.28
N GLN A 11 14.21 -2.66 3.25
CA GLN A 11 12.99 -3.46 3.44
C GLN A 11 13.18 -4.59 4.46
N GLN A 12 14.25 -5.38 4.30
CA GLN A 12 14.55 -6.51 5.19
C GLN A 12 14.80 -6.05 6.63
N GLN A 13 15.47 -4.91 6.83
CA GLN A 13 15.67 -4.35 8.16
C GLN A 13 14.35 -3.94 8.82
N LEU A 14 13.44 -3.30 8.07
CA LEU A 14 12.10 -2.95 8.56
C LEU A 14 11.33 -4.21 9.00
N GLU A 15 11.32 -5.24 8.16
CA GLU A 15 10.63 -6.51 8.44
C GLU A 15 11.19 -7.18 9.71
N VAL A 16 12.51 -7.34 9.79
CA VAL A 16 13.18 -7.97 10.93
C VAL A 16 13.01 -7.16 12.22
N GLU A 17 13.04 -5.82 12.14
CA GLU A 17 12.87 -4.96 13.31
C GLU A 17 11.45 -5.10 13.91
N ILE A 18 10.42 -5.13 13.05
CA ILE A 18 9.03 -5.33 13.48
C ILE A 18 8.80 -6.76 14.00
N GLU A 19 9.34 -7.79 13.35
CA GLU A 19 9.20 -9.17 13.79
C GLU A 19 9.89 -9.44 15.13
N ASN A 20 11.09 -8.89 15.34
CA ASN A 20 11.84 -9.08 16.59
C ASN A 20 11.13 -8.48 17.82
N MET A 21 10.31 -7.44 17.63
CA MET A 21 9.46 -6.90 18.71
C MET A 21 8.12 -7.63 18.85
N GLY A 22 7.87 -8.68 18.06
CA GLY A 22 6.58 -9.37 18.00
C GLY A 22 5.44 -8.47 17.51
N GLY A 23 5.80 -7.45 16.72
CA GLY A 23 4.87 -6.47 16.18
C GLY A 23 4.29 -6.89 14.85
N HIS A 24 3.22 -6.21 14.45
CA HIS A 24 2.66 -6.30 13.11
C HIS A 24 2.46 -4.91 12.53
N LEU A 25 2.99 -4.68 11.34
CA LEU A 25 2.86 -3.45 10.58
C LEU A 25 2.02 -3.73 9.34
N ASN A 26 1.05 -2.87 9.04
CA ASN A 26 0.22 -3.03 7.85
C ASN A 26 -0.30 -1.68 7.34
N ALA A 27 -0.84 -1.67 6.13
CA ALA A 27 -1.52 -0.53 5.55
C ALA A 27 -2.69 -0.95 4.67
N TYR A 28 -3.64 -0.04 4.48
CA TYR A 28 -4.69 -0.18 3.49
C TYR A 28 -5.11 1.19 2.95
N THR A 29 -5.69 1.16 1.75
CA THR A 29 -6.22 2.35 1.07
C THR A 29 -7.68 2.12 0.72
N SER A 30 -8.53 3.09 1.04
CA SER A 30 -9.91 3.19 0.58
C SER A 30 -10.03 4.40 -0.36
N ARG A 31 -11.25 4.70 -0.83
CA ARG A 31 -11.51 5.87 -1.69
C ARG A 31 -11.15 7.20 -1.02
N GLU A 32 -11.23 7.28 0.30
CA GLU A 32 -11.06 8.55 1.04
C GLU A 32 -10.06 8.46 2.20
N GLN A 33 -9.51 7.28 2.50
CA GLN A 33 -8.61 7.07 3.62
C GLN A 33 -7.44 6.19 3.21
N THR A 34 -6.23 6.63 3.51
CA THR A 34 -5.04 5.77 3.51
C THR A 34 -4.57 5.64 4.94
N VAL A 35 -4.40 4.41 5.40
CA VAL A 35 -4.05 4.12 6.79
C VAL A 35 -2.79 3.29 6.83
N TYR A 36 -1.81 3.74 7.62
CA TYR A 36 -0.63 2.97 8.02
C TYR A 36 -0.71 2.78 9.52
N TYR A 37 -0.58 1.55 9.99
CA TYR A 37 -0.73 1.25 11.41
C TYR A 37 0.19 0.13 11.86
N ALA A 38 0.54 0.14 13.15
CA ALA A 38 1.32 -0.88 13.80
C ALA A 38 0.61 -1.38 15.06
N LYS A 39 0.62 -2.70 15.28
CA LYS A 39 0.23 -3.35 16.52
C LYS A 39 1.50 -3.86 17.19
N VAL A 40 1.82 -3.33 18.37
CA VAL A 40 3.05 -3.65 19.12
C VAL A 40 2.76 -3.72 20.61
N PHE A 41 3.69 -4.30 21.38
CA PHE A 41 3.60 -4.24 22.84
C PHE A 41 3.83 -2.81 23.34
N LYS A 42 3.27 -2.51 24.52
CA LYS A 42 3.33 -1.16 25.12
C LYS A 42 4.75 -0.57 25.18
N LYS A 43 5.75 -1.40 25.47
CA LYS A 43 7.14 -0.97 25.58
C LYS A 43 7.76 -0.54 24.24
N ASP A 44 7.23 -1.03 23.12
CA ASP A 44 7.79 -0.86 21.77
C ASP A 44 7.08 0.25 20.98
N VAL A 45 6.06 0.91 21.57
CA VAL A 45 5.32 2.02 20.95
C VAL A 45 6.25 3.15 20.45
N PRO A 46 7.28 3.60 21.20
CA PRO A 46 8.19 4.62 20.69
C PRO A 46 8.94 4.18 19.42
N GLN A 47 9.33 2.91 19.34
CA GLN A 47 10.04 2.36 18.19
C GLN A 47 9.10 2.21 16.98
N ALA A 48 7.87 1.74 17.20
CA ALA A 48 6.86 1.65 16.14
C ALA A 48 6.52 3.04 15.56
N LEU A 49 6.47 4.07 16.40
CA LEU A 49 6.24 5.45 15.95
C LEU A 49 7.40 5.98 15.10
N ASP A 50 8.65 5.70 15.49
CA ASP A 50 9.83 6.04 14.67
C ASP A 50 9.76 5.34 13.30
N ILE A 51 9.47 4.04 13.27
CA ILE A 51 9.33 3.26 12.03
C ILE A 51 8.24 3.85 11.13
N LEU A 52 7.05 4.11 11.68
CA LEU A 52 5.94 4.70 10.91
C LEU A 52 6.33 6.09 10.36
N SER A 53 6.96 6.93 11.18
CA SER A 53 7.40 8.26 10.75
C SER A 53 8.43 8.19 9.61
N ASP A 54 9.35 7.24 9.68
CA ASP A 54 10.43 7.06 8.71
C ASP A 54 9.89 6.53 7.38
N ILE A 55 8.94 5.59 7.43
CA ILE A 55 8.23 5.08 6.25
C ILE A 55 7.48 6.20 5.55
N LEU A 56 6.73 7.02 6.30
CA LEU A 56 5.90 8.08 5.73
C LEU A 56 6.71 9.25 5.16
N GLN A 57 7.84 9.60 5.76
CA GLN A 57 8.61 10.79 5.40
C GLN A 57 9.82 10.49 4.51
N ASN A 58 10.45 9.32 4.65
CA ASN A 58 11.76 9.03 4.07
C ASN A 58 11.78 7.77 3.19
N SER A 59 10.63 7.34 2.65
CA SER A 59 10.56 6.24 1.68
C SER A 59 11.44 6.52 0.46
N LYS A 60 12.32 5.57 0.10
CA LYS A 60 13.30 5.79 -0.99
C LYS A 60 12.65 5.85 -2.37
N LEU A 61 11.56 5.10 -2.56
CA LEU A 61 10.90 4.91 -3.86
C LEU A 61 11.92 4.57 -4.95
N ASP A 62 12.62 3.46 -4.76
CA ASP A 62 13.64 2.96 -5.70
C ASP A 62 12.98 2.45 -6.99
N GLU A 63 13.51 2.81 -8.16
CA GLU A 63 12.94 2.41 -9.45
C GLU A 63 12.85 0.89 -9.59
N ALA A 64 13.87 0.13 -9.15
CA ALA A 64 13.84 -1.32 -9.21
C ALA A 64 12.81 -1.93 -8.23
N ALA A 65 12.42 -1.21 -7.18
CA ALA A 65 11.31 -1.61 -6.32
C ALA A 65 9.95 -1.28 -6.95
N ILE A 66 9.82 -0.13 -7.62
CA ILE A 66 8.60 0.25 -8.37
C ILE A 66 8.30 -0.78 -9.47
N GLU A 67 9.30 -1.11 -10.28
CA GLU A 67 9.15 -2.08 -11.36
C GLU A 67 8.71 -3.46 -10.85
N ARG A 68 9.31 -3.94 -9.74
CA ARG A 68 8.91 -5.21 -9.13
C ARG A 68 7.50 -5.17 -8.52
N GLU A 69 7.13 -4.06 -7.89
CA GLU A 69 5.80 -3.92 -7.29
C GLU A 69 4.71 -3.84 -8.37
N ARG A 70 5.01 -3.30 -9.55
CA ARG A 70 4.06 -3.24 -10.67
C ARG A 70 3.50 -4.62 -11.01
N ASP A 71 4.36 -5.64 -11.08
CA ASP A 71 3.92 -7.02 -11.35
C ASP A 71 3.13 -7.64 -10.20
N VAL A 72 3.34 -7.17 -8.96
CA VAL A 72 2.53 -7.59 -7.80
C VAL A 72 1.13 -6.98 -7.91
N ILE A 73 1.03 -5.68 -8.21
CA ILE A 73 -0.24 -4.97 -8.35
C ILE A 73 -1.05 -5.53 -9.53
N LEU A 74 -0.41 -5.79 -10.68
CA LEU A 74 -1.10 -6.38 -11.83
C LEU A 74 -1.71 -7.76 -11.50
N ARG A 75 -1.00 -8.59 -10.72
CA ARG A 75 -1.54 -9.87 -10.24
C ARG A 75 -2.66 -9.67 -9.22
N GLU A 76 -2.54 -8.70 -8.33
CA GLU A 76 -3.61 -8.36 -7.38
C GLU A 76 -4.89 -7.92 -8.11
N MET A 77 -4.77 -7.14 -9.19
CA MET A 77 -5.90 -6.77 -10.05
C MET A 77 -6.58 -8.00 -10.65
N GLU A 78 -5.81 -8.98 -11.13
CA GLU A 78 -6.38 -10.24 -11.65
C GLU A 78 -7.13 -11.02 -10.57
N GLU A 79 -6.62 -11.05 -9.34
CA GLU A 79 -7.28 -11.73 -8.22
C GLU A 79 -8.56 -11.00 -7.76
N VAL A 80 -8.54 -9.66 -7.68
CA VAL A 80 -9.73 -8.87 -7.34
C VAL A 80 -10.82 -9.01 -8.41
N ASN A 81 -10.46 -9.07 -9.68
CA ASN A 81 -11.43 -9.28 -10.78
C ASN A 81 -12.15 -10.64 -10.71
N LYS A 82 -11.63 -11.62 -9.96
CA LYS A 82 -12.29 -12.91 -9.71
C LYS A 82 -13.30 -12.82 -8.55
N GLN A 83 -13.24 -11.78 -7.72
CA GLN A 83 -14.12 -11.56 -6.58
C GLN A 83 -15.35 -10.77 -7.02
N GLN A 84 -16.48 -11.47 -7.25
CA GLN A 84 -17.68 -10.86 -7.83
C GLN A 84 -18.25 -9.71 -7.00
N GLU A 85 -18.19 -9.79 -5.67
CA GLU A 85 -18.69 -8.74 -4.77
C GLU A 85 -17.95 -7.42 -4.98
N GLU A 86 -16.61 -7.44 -4.98
CA GLU A 86 -15.77 -6.27 -5.21
C GLU A 86 -16.05 -5.65 -6.59
N VAL A 87 -16.11 -6.49 -7.63
CA VAL A 87 -16.40 -6.03 -9.00
C VAL A 87 -17.77 -5.34 -9.09
N ILE A 88 -18.79 -5.89 -8.44
CA ILE A 88 -20.13 -5.28 -8.41
C ILE A 88 -20.08 -3.91 -7.75
N PHE A 89 -19.42 -3.78 -6.59
CA PHE A 89 -19.33 -2.50 -5.88
C PHE A 89 -18.50 -1.45 -6.63
N ASP A 90 -17.47 -1.86 -7.35
CA ASP A 90 -16.70 -0.97 -8.22
C ASP A 90 -17.54 -0.46 -9.39
N ARG A 91 -18.31 -1.34 -10.06
CA ARG A 91 -19.23 -0.93 -11.13
C ARG A 91 -20.38 -0.05 -10.64
N LEU A 92 -20.86 -0.31 -9.42
CA LEU A 92 -21.84 0.56 -8.77
C LEU A 92 -21.29 1.97 -8.59
N HIS A 93 -20.06 2.11 -8.04
CA HIS A 93 -19.44 3.43 -7.86
C HIS A 93 -19.17 4.13 -9.19
N GLU A 94 -18.62 3.42 -10.18
CA GLU A 94 -18.33 3.96 -11.52
C GLU A 94 -19.60 4.54 -12.17
N THR A 95 -20.72 3.82 -12.05
CA THR A 95 -22.00 4.23 -12.63
C THR A 95 -22.66 5.34 -11.82
N ALA A 96 -22.66 5.26 -10.49
CA ALA A 96 -23.33 6.22 -9.62
C ALA A 96 -22.60 7.58 -9.57
N PHE A 97 -21.28 7.57 -9.68
CA PHE A 97 -20.43 8.76 -9.57
C PHE A 97 -19.70 9.08 -10.88
N LEU A 98 -20.39 8.90 -12.01
CA LEU A 98 -19.84 9.10 -13.35
C LEU A 98 -19.19 10.50 -13.49
N GLY A 99 -17.95 10.54 -13.99
CA GLY A 99 -17.18 11.78 -14.16
C GLY A 99 -16.56 12.34 -12.87
N ASN A 100 -16.78 11.71 -11.72
CA ASN A 100 -16.19 12.09 -10.43
C ASN A 100 -15.04 11.15 -10.02
N GLY A 101 -14.13 11.63 -9.15
CA GLY A 101 -13.06 10.81 -8.58
C GLY A 101 -13.56 9.60 -7.79
N LEU A 102 -14.71 9.68 -7.11
CA LEU A 102 -15.31 8.57 -6.36
C LEU A 102 -15.72 7.38 -7.24
N GLY A 103 -15.98 7.63 -8.53
CA GLY A 103 -16.31 6.57 -9.49
C GLY A 103 -15.09 5.76 -9.94
N ARG A 104 -13.87 6.21 -9.62
CA ARG A 104 -12.64 5.47 -9.94
C ARG A 104 -12.42 4.35 -8.93
N THR A 105 -11.93 3.22 -9.40
CA THR A 105 -11.49 2.11 -8.52
C THR A 105 -10.19 2.49 -7.82
N ILE A 106 -9.91 1.84 -6.68
CA ILE A 106 -8.71 2.14 -5.88
C ILE A 106 -7.44 1.73 -6.63
N LEU A 107 -7.45 0.59 -7.34
CA LEU A 107 -6.32 0.09 -8.12
C LEU A 107 -6.08 0.87 -9.42
N GLY A 108 -7.11 1.55 -9.94
CA GLY A 108 -7.04 2.23 -11.23
C GLY A 108 -7.01 1.26 -12.42
N SER A 109 -6.57 1.76 -13.58
CA SER A 109 -6.47 0.96 -14.81
C SER A 109 -5.10 0.32 -14.96
N GLU A 110 -5.03 -0.82 -15.64
CA GLU A 110 -3.74 -1.47 -15.94
C GLU A 110 -2.81 -0.53 -16.73
N ALA A 111 -3.36 0.27 -17.64
CA ALA A 111 -2.60 1.25 -18.41
C ALA A 111 -1.92 2.28 -17.50
N ASN A 112 -2.61 2.75 -16.46
CA ASN A 112 -2.04 3.67 -15.48
C ASN A 112 -0.98 2.98 -14.62
N VAL A 113 -1.24 1.76 -14.15
CA VAL A 113 -0.27 0.98 -13.37
C VAL A 113 1.04 0.77 -14.16
N ARG A 114 0.93 0.53 -15.48
CA ARG A 114 2.08 0.36 -16.36
C ARG A 114 2.85 1.66 -16.64
N SER A 115 2.20 2.81 -16.56
CA SER A 115 2.83 4.11 -16.84
C SER A 115 3.36 4.83 -15.58
N LEU A 116 3.07 4.32 -14.38
CA LEU A 116 3.58 4.89 -13.14
C LEU A 116 5.12 4.90 -13.11
N SER A 117 5.66 6.10 -12.88
CA SER A 117 7.08 6.37 -12.61
C SER A 117 7.23 7.06 -11.25
N LYS A 118 8.48 7.24 -10.80
CA LYS A 118 8.80 8.07 -9.64
C LYS A 118 8.49 9.54 -9.89
#